data_AF-A0A7S1DQW8-F1
#
_entry.id   AF-A0A7S1DQW8-F1
#
_cell.length_a   1.000
_cell.length_b   1.000
_cell.length_c   1.000
_cell.angle_alpha   90.00
_cell.angle_beta   90.00
_cell.angle_gamma   90.00
#
_symmetry.space_group_name_H-M   'P 1'
#
loop_
_entity.id
_entity.type
_entity.pdbx_description
1 polymer ?
#
loop_
_entity_poly.entity_id
_entity_poly.type
_entity_poly.pdbx_seq_one_letter_code
_entity_poly.pdbx_strand_id
1 'polypeptide(L)'
;AAVANARPAGARRGAGRPDRAGRRAPRGHRGDEDGEHPVRRAGRDRGRGAGQAGREPVGRSAHLEVCVMSQRPFKILGLQQIAIGGLDKAKLRHLWVDLLGVPVTGTFQSERENVDEDICTLGQGAHAVEVDLMQPLDPEKKPAVHATPLNHIGLWVD
;
A
#
# COMPACT_ATOMS: atom_id res chain seq x y z
N ALA A 1 32.36 -37.60 27.74
CA ALA A 1 32.74 -38.29 26.49
C ALA A 1 32.18 -37.45 25.34
N ALA A 2 32.96 -36.59 24.67
CA ALA A 2 33.88 -36.90 23.56
C ALA A 2 33.14 -37.68 22.45
N VAL A 3 33.10 -37.27 21.18
CA VAL A 3 34.21 -36.84 20.31
C VAL A 3 33.70 -35.93 19.15
N ALA A 4 34.62 -35.12 18.63
CA ALA A 4 34.50 -34.13 17.56
C ALA A 4 34.71 -34.67 16.12
N ASN A 5 34.73 -33.73 15.16
CA ASN A 5 35.38 -33.72 13.83
C ASN A 5 34.57 -34.29 12.64
N ALA A 6 34.62 -33.76 11.40
CA ALA A 6 35.33 -32.65 10.76
C ALA A 6 34.71 -32.37 9.36
N ARG A 7 34.95 -31.16 8.81
CA ARG A 7 34.92 -30.87 7.34
C ARG A 7 36.26 -31.28 6.70
N PRO A 8 36.41 -31.35 5.36
CA PRO A 8 36.83 -30.16 4.60
C PRO A 8 36.32 -30.06 3.14
N ALA A 9 36.84 -29.03 2.47
CA ALA A 9 36.40 -28.33 1.27
C ALA A 9 36.62 -29.02 -0.09
N GLY A 10 35.92 -28.51 -1.11
CA GLY A 10 36.22 -28.73 -2.53
C GLY A 10 36.02 -27.45 -3.34
N ALA A 11 37.12 -26.73 -3.60
CA ALA A 11 37.20 -25.62 -4.55
C ALA A 11 37.50 -26.17 -5.96
N ARG A 12 36.82 -25.67 -6.99
CA ARG A 12 37.33 -25.70 -8.37
C ARG A 12 37.10 -24.37 -9.08
N ARG A 13 38.21 -23.86 -9.59
CA ARG A 13 38.37 -22.66 -10.41
C ARG A 13 38.00 -22.99 -11.86
N GLY A 14 37.39 -22.04 -12.55
CA GLY A 14 37.28 -22.03 -14.01
C GLY A 14 37.43 -20.59 -14.49
N ALA A 15 38.64 -20.23 -14.92
CA ALA A 15 38.95 -18.97 -15.58
C ALA A 15 38.97 -19.20 -17.10
N GLY A 16 38.25 -18.36 -17.84
CA GLY A 16 38.31 -18.26 -19.30
C GLY A 16 37.88 -16.86 -19.74
N ARG A 17 38.86 -16.02 -20.09
CA ARG A 17 38.73 -14.73 -20.82
C ARG A 17 38.87 -15.01 -22.35
N PRO A 18 38.88 -13.99 -23.24
CA PRO A 18 37.86 -12.99 -23.58
C PRO A 18 37.67 -12.86 -25.13
N ASP A 19 36.69 -12.10 -25.61
CA ASP A 19 36.72 -11.47 -26.96
C ASP A 19 35.85 -10.20 -26.95
N ARG A 20 36.43 -9.00 -27.01
CA ARG A 20 36.78 -8.16 -28.18
C ARG A 20 35.61 -7.43 -28.87
N ALA A 21 35.55 -6.13 -28.57
CA ALA A 21 35.54 -4.97 -29.48
C ALA A 21 34.35 -4.72 -30.45
N GLY A 22 33.81 -3.49 -30.37
CA GLY A 22 33.09 -2.82 -31.48
C GLY A 22 32.06 -1.79 -30.98
N ARG A 23 32.45 -0.57 -30.60
CA ARG A 23 32.47 0.67 -31.41
C ARG A 23 31.09 1.31 -31.72
N ARG A 24 31.00 2.59 -31.31
CA ARG A 24 30.27 3.77 -31.87
C ARG A 24 28.89 4.15 -31.32
N ALA A 25 28.89 5.24 -30.56
CA ALA A 25 27.94 6.35 -30.74
C ALA A 25 28.44 7.28 -31.88
N PRO A 26 27.60 8.13 -32.50
CA PRO A 26 27.46 9.50 -31.98
C PRO A 26 26.10 10.23 -32.22
N ARG A 27 25.83 11.17 -31.28
CA ARG A 27 25.33 12.56 -31.40
C ARG A 27 24.15 12.97 -32.30
N GLY A 28 23.26 13.76 -31.69
CA GLY A 28 22.72 15.03 -32.21
C GLY A 28 21.30 15.33 -31.67
N HIS A 29 20.74 16.54 -31.63
CA HIS A 29 21.17 17.90 -31.27
C HIS A 29 19.86 18.73 -31.23
N ARG A 30 19.65 19.60 -30.22
CA ARG A 30 18.72 20.77 -30.19
C ARG A 30 17.21 20.45 -30.17
N GLY A 31 16.34 21.25 -29.58
CA GLY A 31 16.49 22.58 -29.01
C GLY A 31 15.31 22.96 -28.12
N ASP A 32 15.54 24.03 -27.37
CA ASP A 32 14.58 24.83 -26.62
C ASP A 32 13.44 25.36 -27.52
N GLU A 33 12.27 25.66 -26.94
CA GLU A 33 11.66 26.99 -27.06
C GLU A 33 10.30 27.08 -26.33
N ASP A 34 10.23 28.14 -25.52
CA ASP A 34 9.10 28.66 -24.78
C ASP A 34 7.95 29.12 -25.70
N GLY A 35 6.72 29.13 -25.17
CA GLY A 35 5.56 29.61 -25.92
C GLY A 35 4.37 29.95 -25.03
N GLU A 36 4.34 31.19 -24.56
CA GLU A 36 3.34 31.84 -23.74
C GLU A 36 1.88 31.76 -24.21
N HIS A 37 0.98 31.81 -23.21
CA HIS A 37 -0.42 32.24 -23.32
C HIS A 37 -0.58 33.61 -24.00
N PRO A 38 -1.78 33.88 -24.56
CA PRO A 38 -2.41 35.14 -24.16
C PRO A 38 -3.89 35.02 -23.77
N VAL A 39 -4.19 35.73 -22.70
CA VAL A 39 -5.50 36.14 -22.19
C VAL A 39 -5.94 37.41 -22.92
N ARG A 40 -7.19 37.50 -23.41
CA ARG A 40 -7.98 38.76 -23.58
C ARG A 40 -9.48 38.40 -23.53
N ARG A 41 -10.22 38.75 -22.46
CA ARG A 41 -10.86 40.03 -22.08
C ARG A 41 -12.02 40.51 -22.98
N ALA A 42 -13.18 40.58 -22.31
CA ALA A 42 -14.14 41.67 -22.24
C ALA A 42 -15.30 41.75 -23.26
N GLY A 43 -16.52 41.77 -22.68
CA GLY A 43 -17.74 42.30 -23.29
C GLY A 43 -18.81 42.58 -22.22
N ARG A 44 -18.91 43.84 -21.79
CA ARG A 44 -20.00 44.42 -20.96
C ARG A 44 -21.18 44.78 -21.85
N ASP A 45 -22.42 44.62 -21.37
CA ASP A 45 -23.46 45.68 -21.28
C ASP A 45 -24.75 45.09 -20.67
N ARG A 46 -25.24 45.55 -19.51
CA ARG A 46 -26.09 46.73 -19.18
C ARG A 46 -27.58 46.59 -19.55
N GLY A 47 -28.43 46.85 -18.54
CA GLY A 47 -29.83 47.29 -18.69
C GLY A 47 -30.79 46.59 -17.73
N ARG A 48 -30.95 47.07 -16.48
CA ARG A 48 -32.05 47.94 -15.98
C ARG A 48 -33.46 47.33 -15.99
N GLY A 49 -34.09 47.26 -14.81
CA GLY A 49 -35.53 47.55 -14.70
C GLY A 49 -36.32 46.82 -13.61
N ALA A 50 -36.81 47.61 -12.64
CA ALA A 50 -38.05 47.46 -11.87
C ALA A 50 -38.15 46.40 -10.75
N GLY A 51 -38.41 46.89 -9.53
CA GLY A 51 -38.71 46.08 -8.37
C GLY A 51 -40.19 45.69 -8.25
N GLN A 52 -40.45 44.74 -7.37
CA GLN A 52 -41.62 44.71 -6.50
C GLN A 52 -41.43 43.65 -5.40
N ALA A 53 -42.04 43.96 -4.26
CA ALA A 53 -41.88 43.33 -2.97
C ALA A 53 -42.40 41.89 -2.88
N GLY A 54 -41.82 41.16 -1.91
CA GLY A 54 -42.57 40.28 -1.02
C GLY A 54 -42.97 38.92 -1.58
N ARG A 55 -42.04 37.95 -1.49
CA ARG A 55 -42.35 36.55 -1.15
C ARG A 55 -41.21 36.00 -0.31
N GLU A 56 -41.46 35.81 0.98
CA GLU A 56 -40.59 34.98 1.82
C GLU A 56 -40.54 33.56 1.23
N PRO A 57 -39.36 32.94 1.08
CA PRO A 57 -39.30 31.53 0.75
C PRO A 57 -39.79 30.76 1.98
N VAL A 58 -41.03 30.27 1.89
CA VAL A 58 -41.62 29.26 2.79
C VAL A 58 -40.54 28.23 3.10
N GLY A 59 -40.23 28.08 4.39
CA GLY A 59 -39.24 27.16 4.89
C GLY A 59 -39.44 25.79 4.25
N ARG A 60 -38.47 25.36 3.44
CA ARG A 60 -38.25 23.93 3.21
C ARG A 60 -37.88 23.38 4.57
N SER A 61 -38.88 22.86 5.29
CA SER A 61 -38.66 21.87 6.32
C SER A 61 -37.83 20.79 5.63
N ALA A 62 -36.53 20.80 5.91
CA ALA A 62 -35.68 19.68 5.61
C ALA A 62 -36.28 18.55 6.42
N HIS A 63 -37.19 17.79 5.80
CA HIS A 63 -37.46 16.45 6.20
C HIS A 63 -36.08 15.79 6.23
N LEU A 64 -35.52 15.72 7.43
CA LEU A 64 -34.53 14.74 7.80
C LEU A 64 -35.20 13.43 7.46
N GLU A 65 -34.99 12.99 6.23
CA GLU A 65 -35.34 11.66 5.78
C GLU A 65 -34.46 10.76 6.64
N VAL A 66 -35.04 10.33 7.77
CA VAL A 66 -34.48 9.26 8.56
C VAL A 66 -34.52 8.07 7.62
N CYS A 67 -33.39 7.81 6.97
CA CYS A 67 -33.16 6.55 6.29
C CYS A 67 -33.36 5.50 7.38
N VAL A 68 -34.53 4.86 7.38
CA VAL A 68 -34.77 3.65 8.14
C VAL A 68 -33.83 2.63 7.54
N MET A 69 -32.62 2.57 8.09
CA MET A 69 -31.67 1.55 7.71
C MET A 69 -32.35 0.23 8.02
N SER A 70 -32.70 -0.52 6.97
CA SER A 70 -33.08 -1.92 7.10
C SER A 70 -32.03 -2.58 8.00
N GLN A 71 -32.47 -3.24 9.08
CA GLN A 71 -31.55 -3.91 9.99
C GLN A 71 -30.71 -4.88 9.14
N ARG A 72 -29.41 -4.59 9.02
CA ARG A 72 -28.50 -5.42 8.22
C ARG A 72 -28.61 -6.86 8.74
N PRO A 73 -28.63 -7.88 7.88
CA PRO A 73 -28.82 -9.27 8.30
C PRO A 73 -27.61 -9.84 9.07
N PHE A 74 -26.61 -9.00 9.37
CA PHE A 74 -25.37 -9.33 10.06
C PHE A 74 -24.93 -8.19 10.96
N LYS A 75 -24.07 -8.52 11.92
CA LYS A 75 -23.37 -7.57 12.78
C LYS A 75 -21.87 -7.76 12.62
N ILE A 76 -21.12 -6.66 12.55
CA ILE A 76 -19.67 -6.71 12.65
C ILE A 76 -19.31 -6.87 14.12
N LEU A 77 -18.54 -7.90 14.44
CA LEU A 77 -18.22 -8.27 15.83
C LEU A 77 -16.88 -7.68 16.29
N GLY A 78 -15.96 -7.47 15.35
CA GLY A 78 -14.62 -6.96 15.62
C GLY A 78 -13.75 -7.00 14.38
N LEU A 79 -12.45 -6.78 14.60
CA LEU A 79 -11.40 -6.99 13.61
C LEU A 79 -10.81 -8.38 13.86
N GLN A 80 -10.65 -9.18 12.81
CA GLN A 80 -10.03 -10.49 12.91
C GLN A 80 -8.57 -10.44 12.44
N GLN A 81 -8.32 -9.76 11.33
CA GLN A 81 -7.04 -9.84 10.64
C GLN A 81 -6.80 -8.58 9.81
N ILE A 82 -5.53 -8.18 9.69
CA ILE A 82 -5.04 -7.20 8.73
C ILE A 82 -3.80 -7.75 8.05
N ALA A 83 -3.60 -7.39 6.79
CA ALA A 83 -2.44 -7.81 6.03
C ALA A 83 -1.62 -6.58 5.62
N ILE A 84 -0.31 -6.64 5.86
CA ILE A 84 0.65 -5.57 5.58
C ILE A 84 1.71 -6.13 4.65
N GLY A 85 1.73 -5.61 3.43
CA GLY A 85 2.67 -6.02 2.40
C GLY A 85 3.91 -5.13 2.34
N GLY A 86 5.06 -5.75 2.08
CA GLY A 86 6.30 -5.05 1.71
C GLY A 86 7.14 -5.90 0.77
N LEU A 87 8.09 -5.28 0.06
CA LEU A 87 9.04 -6.02 -0.78
C LEU A 87 10.05 -6.85 0.05
N ASP A 88 10.19 -6.51 1.33
CA ASP A 88 11.12 -7.13 2.26
C ASP A 88 10.42 -7.30 3.62
N LYS A 89 10.03 -8.55 3.94
CA LYS A 89 9.33 -8.88 5.19
C LYS A 89 10.21 -8.63 6.40
N ALA A 90 11.54 -8.65 6.27
CA ALA A 90 12.44 -8.42 7.40
C ALA A 90 12.27 -7.02 8.00
N LYS A 91 11.98 -5.99 7.18
CA LYS A 91 11.69 -4.64 7.68
C LYS A 91 10.38 -4.58 8.45
N LEU A 92 9.37 -5.32 7.98
CA LEU A 92 8.09 -5.43 8.67
C LEU A 92 8.29 -6.14 10.02
N ARG A 93 8.98 -7.28 10.03
CA ARG A 93 9.33 -8.02 11.26
C ARG A 93 10.09 -7.14 12.25
N HIS A 94 11.05 -6.36 11.76
CA HIS A 94 11.84 -5.48 12.63
C HIS A 94 10.95 -4.50 13.40
N LEU A 95 9.99 -3.86 12.71
CA LEU A 95 9.04 -2.98 13.38
C LEU A 95 8.09 -3.75 14.31
N TRP A 96 7.42 -4.77 13.78
CA TRP A 96 6.30 -5.41 14.45
C TRP A 96 6.71 -6.36 15.57
N VAL A 97 7.76 -7.14 15.35
CA VAL A 97 8.21 -8.18 16.26
C VAL A 97 9.30 -7.62 17.16
N ASP A 98 10.37 -7.05 16.58
CA ASP A 98 11.55 -6.68 17.38
C ASP A 98 11.32 -5.39 18.18
N LEU A 99 10.73 -4.36 17.55
CA LEU A 99 10.52 -3.05 18.21
C LEU A 99 9.23 -3.00 19.02
N LEU A 100 8.10 -3.43 18.44
CA LEU A 100 6.78 -3.40 19.10
C LEU A 100 6.51 -4.64 19.96
N GLY A 101 7.31 -5.70 19.85
CA GLY A 101 7.21 -6.88 20.70
C GLY A 101 6.01 -7.79 20.39
N VAL A 102 5.39 -7.67 19.21
CA VAL A 102 4.22 -8.49 18.86
C VAL A 102 4.68 -9.92 18.54
N PRO A 103 4.10 -10.96 19.18
CA PRO A 103 4.55 -12.33 18.99
C PRO A 103 4.15 -12.86 17.61
N VAL A 104 5.10 -13.54 16.96
CA VAL A 104 4.83 -14.37 15.78
C VAL A 104 4.22 -15.69 16.25
N THR A 105 3.03 -16.02 15.77
CA THR A 105 2.28 -17.23 16.12
C THR A 105 2.22 -18.23 14.98
N GLY A 106 2.57 -17.82 13.77
CA GLY A 106 2.62 -18.70 12.60
C GLY A 106 3.42 -18.11 11.43
N THR A 107 3.58 -18.92 10.40
CA THR A 107 4.19 -18.55 9.13
C THR A 107 3.46 -19.27 8.00
N PHE A 108 3.33 -18.65 6.84
CA PHE A 108 2.70 -19.25 5.67
C PHE A 108 3.46 -18.88 4.39
N GLN A 109 3.50 -19.82 3.45
CA GLN A 109 4.16 -19.62 2.17
C GLN A 109 3.35 -20.31 1.06
N SER A 110 3.14 -19.60 -0.05
CA SER A 110 2.39 -20.14 -1.20
C SER A 110 2.91 -19.57 -2.52
N GLU A 111 3.41 -20.46 -3.37
CA GLU A 111 3.77 -20.12 -4.75
C GLU A 111 2.57 -19.65 -5.58
N ARG A 112 1.40 -20.26 -5.35
CA ARG A 112 0.15 -19.93 -6.04
C ARG A 112 -0.30 -18.49 -5.75
N GLU A 113 -0.16 -18.08 -4.49
CA GLU A 113 -0.53 -16.73 -4.02
C GLU A 113 0.63 -15.74 -4.12
N ASN A 114 1.80 -16.18 -4.56
CA ASN A 114 3.02 -15.38 -4.59
C ASN A 114 3.31 -14.70 -3.24
N VAL A 115 3.29 -15.46 -2.14
CA VAL A 115 3.44 -14.90 -0.79
C VAL A 115 4.33 -15.75 0.11
N ASP A 116 5.09 -15.07 0.96
CA ASP A 116 5.75 -15.57 2.16
C ASP A 116 5.41 -14.61 3.30
N GLU A 117 4.76 -15.09 4.35
CA GLU A 117 4.23 -14.27 5.43
C GLU A 117 4.53 -14.81 6.82
N ASP A 118 4.68 -13.88 7.76
CA ASP A 118 4.69 -14.16 9.19
C ASP A 118 3.40 -13.65 9.80
N ILE A 119 2.77 -14.48 10.61
CA ILE A 119 1.49 -14.18 11.25
C ILE A 119 1.80 -13.73 12.68
N CYS A 120 1.53 -12.47 12.97
CA CYS A 120 1.64 -11.91 14.31
C CYS A 120 0.26 -11.86 14.98
N THR A 121 0.19 -11.93 16.31
CA THR A 121 -1.10 -11.88 17.02
C THR A 121 -1.11 -10.80 18.11
N LEU A 122 -2.11 -9.91 18.03
CA LEU A 122 -2.42 -8.90 19.04
C LEU A 122 -3.64 -9.31 19.86
N GLY A 123 -3.63 -9.07 21.16
CA GLY A 123 -4.76 -9.41 22.03
C GLY A 123 -4.84 -10.91 22.35
N GLN A 124 -6.01 -11.36 22.79
CA GLN A 124 -6.20 -12.71 23.34
C GLN A 124 -7.60 -13.26 23.03
N GLY A 125 -7.70 -14.60 22.98
CA GLY A 125 -8.96 -15.32 22.82
C GLY A 125 -9.68 -15.00 21.51
N ALA A 126 -11.01 -14.97 21.55
CA ALA A 126 -11.84 -14.74 20.36
C ALA A 126 -11.72 -13.33 19.75
N HIS A 127 -11.03 -12.41 20.42
CA HIS A 127 -10.84 -11.02 20.00
C HIS A 127 -9.39 -10.76 19.57
N ALA A 128 -8.55 -11.79 19.52
CA ALA A 128 -7.19 -11.67 19.01
C ALA A 128 -7.22 -11.28 17.52
N VAL A 129 -6.36 -10.35 17.15
CA VAL A 129 -6.23 -9.84 15.79
C VAL A 129 -4.93 -10.35 15.18
N GLU A 130 -5.03 -10.99 14.02
CA GLU A 130 -3.88 -11.41 13.22
C GLU A 130 -3.35 -10.23 12.40
N VAL A 131 -2.03 -10.11 12.36
CA VAL A 131 -1.31 -9.14 11.53
C VAL A 131 -0.36 -9.92 10.64
N ASP A 132 -0.72 -10.07 9.37
CA ASP A 132 0.10 -10.80 8.41
C ASP A 132 1.12 -9.86 7.79
N LEU A 133 2.39 -10.17 8.02
CA LEU A 133 3.52 -9.46 7.45
C LEU A 133 3.92 -10.19 6.18
N MET A 134 3.52 -9.68 5.02
CA MET A 134 3.68 -10.37 3.74
C MET A 134 4.84 -9.81 2.92
N GLN A 135 5.58 -10.69 2.25
CA GLN A 135 6.40 -10.36 1.09
C GLN A 135 6.05 -11.26 -0.10
N PRO A 136 6.28 -10.81 -1.35
CA PRO A 136 6.15 -11.68 -2.49
C PRO A 136 7.31 -12.68 -2.55
N LEU A 137 7.04 -13.88 -3.09
CA LEU A 137 8.10 -14.82 -3.45
C LEU A 137 8.86 -14.34 -4.68
N ASP A 138 8.15 -13.73 -5.61
CA ASP A 138 8.67 -13.08 -6.81
C ASP A 138 8.00 -11.70 -6.97
N PRO A 139 8.73 -10.58 -6.80
CA PRO A 139 8.19 -9.23 -6.91
C PRO A 139 7.53 -8.92 -8.26
N GLU A 140 7.92 -9.61 -9.32
CA GLU A 140 7.42 -9.37 -10.68
C GLU A 140 6.15 -10.20 -11.00
N LYS A 141 5.77 -11.13 -10.12
CA LYS A 141 4.58 -11.97 -10.29
C LYS A 141 3.35 -11.39 -9.60
N LYS A 142 2.18 -11.84 -10.05
CA LYS A 142 0.90 -11.61 -9.39
C LYS A 142 0.47 -12.86 -8.62
N PRO A 143 -0.25 -12.72 -7.50
CA PRO A 143 -0.65 -11.47 -6.81
C PRO A 143 0.52 -10.60 -6.30
N ALA A 144 0.33 -9.27 -6.29
CA ALA A 144 1.32 -8.31 -5.83
C ALA A 144 1.07 -7.93 -4.36
N VAL A 145 1.28 -8.89 -3.44
CA VAL A 145 0.97 -8.74 -2.00
C VAL A 145 1.64 -7.53 -1.33
N HIS A 146 2.78 -7.09 -1.85
CA HIS A 146 3.52 -5.91 -1.39
C HIS A 146 2.87 -4.57 -1.75
N ALA A 147 1.93 -4.54 -2.70
CA ALA A 147 1.28 -3.32 -3.18
C ALA A 147 -0.19 -3.20 -2.70
N THR A 148 -0.51 -3.85 -1.59
CA THR A 148 -1.86 -3.86 -1.01
C THR A 148 -2.21 -2.48 -0.43
N PRO A 149 -3.29 -1.82 -0.88
CA PRO A 149 -3.67 -0.50 -0.36
C PRO A 149 -4.07 -0.55 1.12
N LEU A 150 -3.25 0.05 1.99
CA LEU A 150 -3.55 0.30 3.39
C LEU A 150 -2.99 1.67 3.75
N ASN A 151 -3.78 2.53 4.38
CA ASN A 151 -3.37 3.90 4.69
C ASN A 151 -2.72 3.99 6.08
N HIS A 152 -3.45 3.55 7.11
CA HIS A 152 -2.97 3.53 8.48
C HIS A 152 -3.72 2.49 9.30
N ILE A 153 -3.15 2.18 10.45
CA ILE A 153 -3.77 1.45 11.55
C ILE A 153 -3.38 2.18 12.85
N GLY A 154 -4.22 2.08 13.88
CA GLY A 154 -3.93 2.61 15.20
C GLY A 154 -3.63 1.46 16.16
N LEU A 155 -2.60 1.64 17.00
CA LEU A 155 -2.33 0.75 18.13
C LEU A 155 -2.66 1.48 19.42
N TRP A 156 -3.32 0.77 20.34
CA TRP A 156 -3.44 1.22 21.73
C TRP A 156 -2.19 0.74 22.49
N VAL A 157 -1.50 1.65 23.16
CA VAL A 157 -0.30 1.40 23.96
C VAL A 157 -0.52 2.03 25.34
N ASP A 158 -0.07 1.35 26.40
CA ASP A 158 -0.18 1.80 27.80
C ASP A 158 0.92 2.80 28.21
#